data_AF-A0A2V3IYU6-F1
#
_entry.id   AF-A0A2V3IYU6-F1
#
_cell.length_a   1.000
_cell.length_b   1.000
_cell.length_c   1.000
_cell.angle_alpha   90.00
_cell.angle_beta   90.00
_cell.angle_gamma   90.00
#
_symmetry.space_group_name_H-M   'P 1'
#
loop_
_entity.id
_entity.type
_entity.pdbx_description
1 polymer ?
#
loop_
_entity_poly.entity_id
_entity_poly.type
_entity_poly.pdbx_seq_one_letter_code
_entity_poly.pdbx_strand_id
1 'polypeptide(L)'
;MQRHAFVPPALRTPSLSGLIPRRSRRHPKCSAEHDPVLVLSHFEARHFFSLKSQATTQLTAHPGPFSINLGHDSLPAISLDHEGVSLPPHPHPLLSWAHLKKLSKNNSTGAYEVFPDLSAPEKIAELSLLTNRPASLLPVGPNVPPTLVLAGFSMHRFKSFDPAADTAEKLAALSPLRGRVLDICTGLGYTAIAAARSPAVTSLTTIELDPMVISIARRNPWSAELFSLRKIKIVEDDATQALPRLQDKSFDVIIHDPPARVLAGDLYSLLFYRQLRRVCASRALLFHYIGDPNSRESGRLYKGITDRLLQAGFGRIQLQPRAYGLTAHAM
;
A
#
# COMPACT_ATOMS: atom_id res chain seq x y z
N MET A 1 -6.36 -33.30 72.03
CA MET A 1 -7.00 -31.99 71.73
C MET A 1 -6.38 -31.45 70.45
N GLN A 2 -7.22 -31.31 69.42
CA GLN A 2 -6.85 -31.29 68.00
C GLN A 2 -6.26 -29.94 67.55
N ARG A 3 -5.21 -30.01 66.71
CA ARG A 3 -4.66 -28.86 65.97
C ARG A 3 -5.49 -28.68 64.69
N HIS A 4 -6.21 -27.58 64.57
CA HIS A 4 -6.92 -27.22 63.34
C HIS A 4 -5.95 -26.58 62.33
N ALA A 5 -5.86 -27.20 61.16
CA ALA A 5 -5.18 -26.69 59.98
C ALA A 5 -6.01 -25.58 59.33
N PHE A 6 -5.35 -24.49 58.97
CA PHE A 6 -5.94 -23.35 58.25
C PHE A 6 -6.05 -23.70 56.75
N VAL A 7 -7.27 -23.69 56.20
CA VAL A 7 -7.54 -23.95 54.78
C VAL A 7 -7.83 -22.59 54.11
N PRO A 8 -7.06 -22.17 53.07
CA PRO A 8 -7.34 -20.94 52.35
C PRO A 8 -8.52 -21.10 51.37
N PRO A 9 -9.27 -20.02 51.06
CA PRO A 9 -10.48 -20.10 50.23
C PRO A 9 -10.15 -20.36 48.75
N ALA A 10 -10.98 -21.20 48.13
CA ALA A 10 -10.88 -21.59 46.73
C ALA A 10 -11.06 -20.39 45.77
N LEU A 11 -10.11 -20.25 44.84
CA LEU A 11 -10.22 -19.34 43.69
C LEU A 11 -11.37 -19.79 42.79
N ARG A 12 -12.42 -18.97 42.68
CA ARG A 12 -13.51 -19.17 41.71
C ARG A 12 -12.97 -18.99 40.30
N THR A 13 -12.97 -20.06 39.52
CA THR A 13 -12.80 -20.01 38.06
C THR A 13 -14.06 -19.45 37.41
N PRO A 14 -13.98 -18.50 36.46
CA PRO A 14 -15.14 -18.13 35.65
C PRO A 14 -15.40 -19.20 34.59
N SER A 15 -16.65 -19.64 34.48
CA SER A 15 -17.11 -20.63 33.52
C SER A 15 -17.03 -20.13 32.08
N LEU A 16 -16.40 -20.92 31.21
CA LEU A 16 -16.43 -20.80 29.76
C LEU A 16 -17.77 -21.31 29.21
N SER A 17 -18.80 -20.46 29.19
CA SER A 17 -19.96 -20.66 28.32
C SER A 17 -20.64 -19.32 28.05
N GLY A 18 -20.72 -18.92 26.78
CA GLY A 18 -21.48 -17.74 26.36
C GLY A 18 -20.69 -16.60 25.70
N LEU A 19 -19.74 -16.91 24.81
CA LEU A 19 -19.24 -15.92 23.83
C LEU A 19 -19.65 -16.37 22.42
N ILE A 20 -20.92 -16.09 22.12
CA ILE A 20 -21.43 -16.06 20.74
C ILE A 20 -20.63 -14.98 20.01
N PRO A 21 -20.03 -15.25 18.84
CA PRO A 21 -19.31 -14.23 18.09
C PRO A 21 -20.30 -13.13 17.71
N ARG A 22 -20.05 -11.92 18.22
CA ARG A 22 -20.79 -10.72 17.81
C ARG A 22 -20.62 -10.58 16.30
N ARG A 23 -21.72 -10.79 15.56
CA ARG A 23 -21.84 -10.47 14.13
C ARG A 23 -21.18 -9.12 13.89
N SER A 24 -20.25 -9.09 12.94
CA SER A 24 -19.67 -7.85 12.44
C SER A 24 -20.81 -6.87 12.16
N ARG A 25 -20.71 -5.67 12.73
CA ARG A 25 -21.57 -4.56 12.34
C ARG A 25 -21.35 -4.37 10.86
N ARG A 26 -22.33 -4.78 10.05
CA ARG A 26 -22.42 -4.39 8.65
C ARG A 26 -22.29 -2.87 8.63
N HIS A 27 -21.32 -2.36 7.88
CA HIS A 27 -21.30 -0.95 7.49
C HIS A 27 -22.70 -0.58 6.96
N PRO A 28 -23.25 0.58 7.34
CA PRO A 28 -24.46 1.06 6.69
C PRO A 28 -24.15 1.11 5.18
N LYS A 29 -25.04 0.55 4.36
CA LYS A 29 -24.98 0.75 2.92
C LYS A 29 -25.07 2.26 2.68
N CYS A 30 -23.94 2.91 2.44
CA CYS A 30 -23.92 4.25 1.85
C CYS A 30 -24.67 4.12 0.52
N SER A 31 -25.59 5.04 0.26
CA SER A 31 -26.25 5.14 -1.04
C SER A 31 -25.16 5.29 -2.11
N ALA A 32 -25.31 4.62 -3.25
CA ALA A 32 -24.40 4.71 -4.40
C ALA A 32 -24.26 6.14 -4.99
N GLU A 33 -24.95 7.12 -4.39
CA GLU A 33 -24.94 8.55 -4.77
C GLU A 33 -23.75 9.33 -4.18
N HIS A 34 -22.90 8.70 -3.35
CA HIS A 34 -21.72 9.33 -2.73
C HIS A 34 -20.40 8.59 -3.00
N ASP A 35 -20.38 7.69 -3.98
CA ASP A 35 -19.13 7.08 -4.41
C ASP A 35 -18.32 8.11 -5.24
N PRO A 36 -17.00 8.23 -5.00
CA PRO A 36 -16.16 9.14 -5.77
C PRO A 36 -16.10 8.71 -7.24
N VAL A 37 -16.19 9.68 -8.15
CA VAL A 37 -16.16 9.44 -9.61
C VAL A 37 -14.75 9.40 -10.17
N LEU A 38 -13.80 10.08 -9.53
CA LEU A 38 -12.39 10.08 -9.89
C LEU A 38 -11.52 10.54 -8.71
N VAL A 39 -10.21 10.36 -8.89
CA VAL A 39 -9.21 10.86 -7.95
C VAL A 39 -8.30 11.87 -8.64
N LEU A 40 -8.24 13.08 -8.10
CA LEU A 40 -7.50 14.21 -8.63
C LEU A 40 -6.22 14.46 -7.84
N SER A 41 -5.11 14.67 -8.54
CA SER A 41 -3.87 15.19 -8.01
C SER A 41 -3.87 16.72 -8.08
N HIS A 42 -3.06 17.33 -7.23
CA HIS A 42 -2.78 18.76 -7.33
C HIS A 42 -2.12 19.18 -8.67
N PHE A 43 -1.49 18.26 -9.41
CA PHE A 43 -0.98 18.52 -10.77
C PHE A 43 -2.12 18.68 -11.78
N GLU A 44 -3.06 17.74 -11.78
CA GLU A 44 -4.26 17.79 -12.63
C GLU A 44 -5.13 18.99 -12.26
N ALA A 45 -5.26 19.30 -10.96
CA ALA A 45 -5.96 20.49 -10.50
C ALA A 45 -5.37 21.79 -11.07
N ARG A 46 -4.04 21.91 -11.11
CA ARG A 46 -3.36 23.06 -11.74
C ARG A 46 -3.62 23.13 -13.23
N HIS A 47 -3.53 21.99 -13.92
CA HIS A 47 -3.77 21.93 -15.35
C HIS A 47 -5.21 22.34 -15.68
N PHE A 48 -6.22 21.75 -15.04
CA PHE A 48 -7.61 22.14 -15.23
C PHE A 48 -7.86 23.61 -14.87
N PHE A 49 -7.29 24.09 -13.76
CA PHE A 49 -7.45 25.50 -13.37
C PHE A 49 -6.87 26.48 -14.39
N SER A 50 -5.78 26.13 -15.09
CA SER A 50 -5.21 26.98 -16.14
C SER A 50 -6.13 27.19 -17.36
N LEU A 51 -7.12 26.30 -17.55
CA LEU A 51 -8.09 26.40 -18.64
C LEU A 51 -9.23 27.38 -18.34
N LYS A 52 -9.32 27.91 -17.10
CA LYS A 52 -10.41 28.79 -16.68
C LYS A 52 -10.60 30.01 -17.59
N SER A 53 -9.52 30.56 -18.15
CA SER A 53 -9.60 31.72 -19.05
C SER A 53 -10.26 31.41 -20.39
N GLN A 54 -10.38 30.13 -20.74
CA GLN A 54 -10.99 29.64 -21.99
C GLN A 54 -12.47 29.26 -21.78
N ALA A 55 -12.96 29.29 -20.55
CA ALA A 55 -14.33 28.96 -20.24
C ALA A 55 -15.29 30.04 -20.71
N THR A 56 -16.42 29.63 -21.29
CA THR A 56 -17.50 30.53 -21.71
C THR A 56 -18.73 30.34 -20.83
N THR A 57 -19.75 31.18 -20.98
CA THR A 57 -21.02 31.02 -20.25
C THR A 57 -21.70 29.68 -20.58
N GLN A 58 -21.55 29.20 -21.81
CA GLN A 58 -22.11 27.93 -22.27
C GLN A 58 -21.07 26.81 -22.19
N LEU A 59 -21.54 25.57 -22.03
CA LEU A 59 -20.70 24.39 -22.01
C LEU A 59 -20.07 24.17 -23.38
N THR A 60 -18.74 24.29 -23.47
CA THR A 60 -17.98 24.12 -24.71
C THR A 60 -17.00 22.97 -24.59
N ALA A 61 -16.98 22.10 -25.60
CA ALA A 61 -16.03 21.01 -25.69
C ALA A 61 -14.61 21.54 -25.90
N HIS A 62 -13.66 20.99 -25.15
CA HIS A 62 -12.24 21.30 -25.26
C HIS A 62 -11.48 20.00 -25.56
N PRO A 63 -10.80 19.90 -26.72
CA PRO A 63 -10.03 18.71 -27.07
C PRO A 63 -8.75 18.60 -26.22
N GLY A 64 -8.32 17.36 -25.96
CA GLY A 64 -7.23 16.98 -25.07
C GLY A 64 -6.05 16.31 -25.79
N PRO A 65 -5.12 15.69 -25.04
CA PRO A 65 -5.43 14.83 -23.88
C PRO A 65 -5.43 15.53 -22.50
N PHE A 66 -6.25 15.00 -21.58
CA PHE A 66 -6.32 15.43 -20.18
C PHE A 66 -6.07 14.28 -19.23
N SER A 67 -5.03 14.42 -18.40
CA SER A 67 -4.68 13.49 -17.33
C SER A 67 -5.77 13.48 -16.25
N ILE A 68 -6.19 12.29 -15.82
CA ILE A 68 -7.13 12.06 -14.71
C ILE A 68 -6.68 10.83 -13.89
N ASN A 69 -7.31 10.62 -12.73
CA ASN A 69 -7.03 9.46 -11.86
C ASN A 69 -5.57 9.39 -11.44
N LEU A 70 -5.02 10.51 -10.98
CA LEU A 70 -3.60 10.64 -10.60
C LEU A 70 -2.65 10.35 -11.78
N GLY A 71 -3.07 10.72 -12.98
CA GLY A 71 -2.42 10.44 -14.25
C GLY A 71 -2.31 8.97 -14.62
N HIS A 72 -3.14 8.11 -14.03
CA HIS A 72 -3.31 6.73 -14.48
C HIS A 72 -4.05 6.67 -15.82
N ASP A 73 -5.07 7.51 -15.99
CA ASP A 73 -5.93 7.54 -17.17
C ASP A 73 -5.85 8.89 -17.90
N SER A 74 -6.38 8.94 -19.11
CA SER A 74 -6.52 10.19 -19.85
C SER A 74 -7.83 10.28 -20.60
N LEU A 75 -8.37 11.49 -20.69
CA LEU A 75 -9.55 11.81 -21.48
C LEU A 75 -9.14 12.52 -22.78
N PRO A 76 -9.75 12.16 -23.93
CA PRO A 76 -9.45 12.80 -25.20
C PRO A 76 -10.09 14.20 -25.32
N ALA A 77 -11.08 14.51 -24.48
CA ALA A 77 -11.74 15.81 -24.40
C ALA A 77 -12.42 15.98 -23.05
N ILE A 78 -12.64 17.24 -22.68
CA ILE A 78 -13.46 17.67 -21.53
C ILE A 78 -14.42 18.76 -22.00
N SER A 79 -15.31 19.23 -21.13
CA SER A 79 -16.12 20.42 -21.42
C SER A 79 -15.98 21.46 -20.32
N LEU A 80 -15.99 22.74 -20.70
CA LEU A 80 -15.78 23.87 -19.80
C LEU A 80 -16.97 24.82 -19.87
N ASP A 81 -17.38 25.37 -18.73
CA ASP A 81 -18.33 26.47 -18.64
C ASP A 81 -17.92 27.45 -17.52
N HIS A 82 -18.75 28.44 -17.25
CA HIS A 82 -18.50 29.46 -16.23
C HIS A 82 -18.48 28.92 -14.79
N GLU A 83 -18.98 27.70 -14.53
CA GLU A 83 -19.00 27.07 -13.21
C GLU A 83 -17.78 26.16 -12.99
N GLY A 84 -17.34 25.42 -14.02
CA GLY A 84 -16.22 24.50 -13.87
C GLY A 84 -15.89 23.63 -15.09
N VAL A 85 -15.32 22.46 -14.76
CA VAL A 85 -14.94 21.42 -15.73
C VAL A 85 -15.89 20.23 -15.59
N SER A 86 -16.48 19.83 -16.72
CA SER A 86 -17.28 18.61 -16.89
C SER A 86 -16.42 17.53 -17.55
N LEU A 87 -16.50 16.30 -17.04
CA LEU A 87 -15.73 15.17 -17.54
C LEU A 87 -16.69 14.06 -17.97
N PRO A 88 -16.55 13.47 -19.17
CA PRO A 88 -17.39 12.36 -19.60
C PRO A 88 -17.39 11.20 -18.57
N PRO A 89 -18.53 10.54 -18.34
CA PRO A 89 -19.83 10.74 -18.99
C PRO A 89 -20.71 11.84 -18.35
N HIS A 90 -20.19 12.60 -17.39
CA HIS A 90 -20.99 13.57 -16.62
C HIS A 90 -21.22 14.86 -17.43
N PRO A 91 -22.48 15.24 -17.72
CA PRO A 91 -22.80 16.41 -18.54
C PRO A 91 -22.75 17.73 -17.76
N HIS A 92 -22.62 17.66 -16.44
CA HIS A 92 -22.50 18.81 -15.54
C HIS A 92 -21.08 18.90 -14.97
N PRO A 93 -20.64 20.10 -14.53
CA PRO A 93 -19.34 20.26 -13.90
C PRO A 93 -19.19 19.29 -12.72
N LEU A 94 -18.04 18.62 -12.66
CA LEU A 94 -17.60 17.84 -11.49
C LEU A 94 -16.57 18.61 -10.67
N LEU A 95 -15.89 19.57 -11.31
CA LEU A 95 -14.80 20.33 -10.73
C LEU A 95 -15.08 21.81 -10.87
N SER A 96 -15.60 22.43 -9.82
CA SER A 96 -15.82 23.87 -9.82
C SER A 96 -14.51 24.66 -9.89
N TRP A 97 -14.55 25.85 -10.49
CA TRP A 97 -13.39 26.74 -10.51
C TRP A 97 -12.90 27.11 -9.11
N ALA A 98 -13.79 27.15 -8.11
CA ALA A 98 -13.45 27.41 -6.72
C ALA A 98 -12.63 26.27 -6.11
N HIS A 99 -13.04 25.01 -6.34
CA HIS A 99 -12.31 23.83 -5.88
C HIS A 99 -10.95 23.73 -6.56
N LEU A 100 -10.90 23.88 -7.88
CA LEU A 100 -9.65 23.86 -8.65
C LEU A 100 -8.67 24.96 -8.20
N LYS A 101 -9.16 26.16 -7.90
CA LYS A 101 -8.34 27.25 -7.33
C LYS A 101 -7.73 26.89 -5.98
N LYS A 102 -8.47 26.16 -5.13
CA LYS A 102 -7.97 25.72 -3.82
C LYS A 102 -6.89 24.66 -3.99
N LEU A 103 -7.17 23.62 -4.79
CA LEU A 103 -6.27 22.48 -5.00
C LEU A 103 -5.02 22.82 -5.81
N SER A 104 -5.06 23.85 -6.67
CA SER A 104 -3.92 24.27 -7.48
C SER A 104 -2.83 25.01 -6.69
N LYS A 105 -3.10 25.43 -5.45
CA LYS A 105 -2.12 26.14 -4.60
C LYS A 105 -0.91 25.26 -4.27
N ASN A 106 0.25 25.89 -4.11
CA ASN A 106 1.50 25.18 -3.82
C ASN A 106 1.50 24.40 -2.50
N ASN A 107 0.69 24.79 -1.52
CA ASN A 107 0.54 24.12 -0.23
C ASN A 107 -0.49 22.98 -0.22
N SER A 108 -1.20 22.72 -1.34
CA SER A 108 -2.28 21.74 -1.41
C SER A 108 -1.83 20.42 -2.03
N THR A 109 -0.68 19.90 -1.59
CA THR A 109 -0.15 18.62 -2.09
C THR A 109 -0.98 17.44 -1.57
N GLY A 110 -1.36 16.54 -2.48
CA GLY A 110 -2.15 15.35 -2.17
C GLY A 110 -2.94 14.81 -3.36
N ALA A 111 -3.59 13.68 -3.11
CA ALA A 111 -4.65 13.09 -3.93
C ALA A 111 -6.02 13.39 -3.29
N TYR A 112 -7.02 13.67 -4.12
CA TYR A 112 -8.34 14.12 -3.68
C TYR A 112 -9.45 13.35 -4.40
N GLU A 113 -10.36 12.76 -3.66
CA GLU A 113 -11.58 12.16 -4.18
C GLU A 113 -12.56 13.25 -4.61
N VAL A 114 -13.17 13.05 -5.78
CA VAL A 114 -14.14 13.98 -6.38
C VAL A 114 -15.47 13.25 -6.50
N PHE A 115 -16.54 13.93 -6.13
CA PHE A 115 -17.88 13.36 -6.01
C PHE A 115 -18.81 13.90 -7.10
N PRO A 116 -19.87 13.16 -7.46
CA PRO A 116 -20.78 13.55 -8.55
C PRO A 116 -21.67 14.75 -8.21
N ASP A 117 -21.79 15.11 -6.93
CA ASP A 117 -22.70 16.13 -6.40
C ASP A 117 -22.05 17.52 -6.24
N LEU A 118 -20.87 17.73 -6.85
CA LEU A 118 -20.08 18.96 -6.72
C LEU A 118 -19.68 19.30 -5.27
N SER A 119 -19.74 18.34 -4.35
CA SER A 119 -19.19 18.54 -3.00
C SER A 119 -17.68 18.81 -3.05
N ALA A 120 -17.16 19.36 -1.94
CA ALA A 120 -15.75 19.72 -1.86
C ALA A 120 -14.87 18.46 -1.98
N PRO A 121 -13.87 18.43 -2.88
CA PRO A 121 -12.98 17.28 -2.99
C PRO A 121 -12.30 16.94 -1.66
N GLU A 122 -12.31 15.66 -1.31
CA GLU A 122 -11.78 15.17 -0.04
C GLU A 122 -10.38 14.60 -0.22
N LYS A 123 -9.45 15.00 0.65
CA LYS A 123 -8.08 14.48 0.57
C LYS A 123 -8.04 13.02 1.00
N ILE A 124 -7.38 12.16 0.23
CA ILE A 124 -7.08 10.78 0.62
C ILE A 124 -6.01 10.79 1.72
N ALA A 125 -6.49 10.91 2.96
CA ALA A 125 -5.70 10.84 4.18
C ALA A 125 -6.54 10.25 5.30
N GLU A 126 -5.93 9.40 6.13
CA GLU A 126 -6.60 8.71 7.23
C GLU A 126 -5.68 8.61 8.45
N LEU A 127 -6.26 8.48 9.63
CA LEU A 127 -5.54 8.11 10.86
C LEU A 127 -5.73 6.62 11.12
N SER A 128 -4.65 5.86 11.16
CA SER A 128 -4.71 4.45 11.57
C SER A 128 -5.15 4.34 13.02
N LEU A 129 -6.26 3.65 13.28
CA LEU A 129 -6.70 3.33 14.64
C LEU A 129 -5.82 2.25 15.29
N LEU A 130 -5.13 1.44 14.48
CA LEU A 130 -4.26 0.37 14.96
C LEU A 130 -2.90 0.89 15.41
N THR A 131 -2.30 1.79 14.63
CA THR A 131 -0.95 2.29 14.87
C THR A 131 -0.90 3.72 15.41
N ASN A 132 -2.05 4.41 15.44
CA ASN A 132 -2.19 5.84 15.75
C ASN A 132 -1.29 6.74 14.87
N ARG A 133 -1.08 6.33 13.62
CA ARG A 133 -0.24 7.05 12.65
C ARG A 133 -1.11 7.62 11.53
N PRO A 134 -0.93 8.89 11.17
CA PRO A 134 -1.58 9.43 9.98
C PRO A 134 -0.93 8.85 8.73
N ALA A 135 -1.73 8.70 7.69
CA ALA A 135 -1.29 8.32 6.36
C ALA A 135 -1.97 9.16 5.30
N SER A 136 -1.29 9.35 4.16
CA SER A 136 -1.89 10.03 3.01
C SER A 136 -1.31 9.56 1.70
N LEU A 137 -2.11 9.61 0.65
CA LEU A 137 -1.68 9.37 -0.72
C LEU A 137 -1.10 10.65 -1.31
N LEU A 138 0.16 10.58 -1.76
CA LEU A 138 0.93 11.72 -2.23
C LEU A 138 1.36 11.53 -3.69
N PRO A 139 0.80 12.30 -4.63
CA PRO A 139 1.33 12.37 -6.00
C PRO A 139 2.75 12.97 -6.00
N VAL A 140 3.68 12.29 -6.64
CA VAL A 140 5.11 12.68 -6.68
C VAL A 140 5.52 13.31 -8.02
N GLY A 141 4.67 13.20 -9.04
CA GLY A 141 4.81 13.83 -10.33
C GLY A 141 3.53 13.67 -11.17
N PRO A 142 3.43 14.38 -12.31
CA PRO A 142 2.35 14.14 -13.28
C PRO A 142 2.54 12.77 -13.96
N ASN A 143 1.46 12.00 -14.09
CA ASN A 143 1.47 10.67 -14.75
C ASN A 143 2.47 9.67 -14.15
N VAL A 144 2.75 9.80 -12.85
CA VAL A 144 3.60 8.88 -12.08
C VAL A 144 2.75 8.32 -10.93
N PRO A 145 2.86 7.01 -10.61
CA PRO A 145 2.14 6.45 -9.47
C PRO A 145 2.39 7.29 -8.20
N PRO A 146 1.37 7.53 -7.37
CA PRO A 146 1.56 8.21 -6.10
C PRO A 146 2.31 7.32 -5.09
N THR A 147 2.75 7.94 -4.00
CA THR A 147 3.40 7.27 -2.88
C THR A 147 2.53 7.32 -1.62
N LEU A 148 2.78 6.40 -0.70
CA LEU A 148 2.19 6.42 0.64
C LEU A 148 3.13 7.17 1.59
N VAL A 149 2.58 8.14 2.31
CA VAL A 149 3.26 8.81 3.42
C VAL A 149 2.68 8.25 4.71
N LEU A 150 3.51 7.71 5.60
CA LEU A 150 3.12 7.15 6.90
C LEU A 150 3.81 7.92 8.04
N ALA A 151 3.05 8.37 9.03
CA ALA A 151 3.56 9.13 10.19
C ALA A 151 4.42 10.35 9.83
N GLY A 152 4.14 10.99 8.70
CA GLY A 152 4.91 12.14 8.20
C GLY A 152 6.24 11.77 7.52
N PHE A 153 6.62 10.49 7.50
CA PHE A 153 7.72 9.98 6.69
C PHE A 153 7.17 9.51 5.34
N SER A 154 7.77 9.92 4.22
CA SER A 154 7.49 9.23 2.96
C SER A 154 8.06 7.82 3.07
N MET A 155 7.29 6.81 2.68
CA MET A 155 7.76 5.42 2.69
C MET A 155 8.84 5.14 1.63
N HIS A 156 9.23 6.14 0.83
CA HIS A 156 10.18 5.98 -0.28
C HIS A 156 11.06 7.23 -0.57
N ARG A 157 12.07 7.02 -1.44
CA ARG A 157 13.26 7.82 -1.78
C ARG A 157 12.96 9.35 -1.91
N PHE A 158 13.85 10.23 -1.42
CA PHE A 158 13.67 11.69 -1.49
C PHE A 158 14.43 12.38 -2.64
N LYS A 159 15.28 11.67 -3.38
CA LYS A 159 15.92 12.18 -4.61
C LYS A 159 15.54 11.27 -5.77
N SER A 160 14.91 11.86 -6.80
CA SER A 160 14.45 11.19 -8.02
C SER A 160 13.64 9.91 -7.75
N PHE A 161 12.46 10.06 -7.14
CA PHE A 161 11.63 8.93 -6.76
C PHE A 161 10.51 8.67 -7.76
N ASP A 162 10.60 7.52 -8.41
CA ASP A 162 9.56 6.93 -9.24
C ASP A 162 9.22 5.54 -8.65
N PRO A 163 8.01 5.33 -8.10
CA PRO A 163 7.57 4.04 -7.60
C PRO A 163 7.61 2.91 -8.64
N ALA A 164 7.43 3.24 -9.92
CA ALA A 164 7.50 2.25 -10.99
C ALA A 164 8.93 1.74 -11.18
N ALA A 165 9.91 2.65 -11.20
CA ALA A 165 11.32 2.29 -11.24
C ALA A 165 11.77 1.48 -10.00
N ASP A 166 11.33 1.87 -8.80
CA ASP A 166 11.61 1.11 -7.57
C ASP A 166 11.07 -0.32 -7.64
N THR A 167 9.83 -0.47 -8.12
CA THR A 167 9.21 -1.78 -8.34
C THR A 167 10.00 -2.61 -9.36
N ALA A 168 10.42 -2.00 -10.48
CA ALA A 168 11.20 -2.69 -11.51
C ALA A 168 12.53 -3.22 -10.96
N GLU A 169 13.27 -2.42 -10.19
CA GLU A 169 14.55 -2.84 -9.57
C GLU A 169 14.34 -3.98 -8.56
N LYS A 170 13.28 -3.93 -7.74
CA LYS A 170 12.92 -5.01 -6.81
C LYS A 170 12.63 -6.32 -7.55
N LEU A 171 11.86 -6.28 -8.63
CA LEU A 171 11.54 -7.47 -9.42
C LEU A 171 12.74 -7.99 -10.21
N ALA A 172 13.63 -7.11 -10.69
CA ALA A 172 14.87 -7.50 -11.35
C ALA A 172 15.78 -8.31 -10.41
N ALA A 173 15.86 -7.91 -9.13
CA ALA A 173 16.57 -8.67 -8.10
C ALA A 173 15.97 -10.07 -7.84
N LEU A 174 14.68 -10.26 -8.11
CA LEU A 174 13.93 -11.49 -7.88
C LEU A 174 13.83 -12.42 -9.09
N SER A 175 14.59 -12.15 -10.16
CA SER A 175 14.50 -12.94 -11.39
C SER A 175 15.14 -14.33 -11.25
N PRO A 176 14.46 -15.41 -11.71
CA PRO A 176 13.13 -15.44 -12.31
C PRO A 176 12.00 -15.50 -11.27
N LEU A 177 10.97 -14.67 -11.44
CA LEU A 177 9.69 -14.80 -10.71
C LEU A 177 8.94 -16.03 -11.21
N ARG A 178 8.50 -16.89 -10.28
CA ARG A 178 7.81 -18.14 -10.61
C ARG A 178 6.97 -18.65 -9.44
N GLY A 179 6.00 -19.50 -9.75
CA GLY A 179 5.24 -20.27 -8.77
C GLY A 179 4.48 -19.38 -7.78
N ARG A 180 4.50 -19.76 -6.51
CA ARG A 180 3.76 -19.07 -5.45
C ARG A 180 4.61 -17.97 -4.83
N VAL A 181 4.07 -16.75 -4.82
CA VAL A 181 4.74 -15.56 -4.27
C VAL A 181 4.10 -15.17 -2.93
N LEU A 182 4.93 -14.89 -1.93
CA LEU A 182 4.53 -14.23 -0.69
C LEU A 182 5.07 -12.80 -0.69
N ASP A 183 4.21 -11.83 -0.48
CA ASP A 183 4.55 -10.42 -0.31
C ASP A 183 4.18 -9.99 1.12
N ILE A 184 5.05 -9.23 1.78
CA ILE A 184 4.89 -8.84 3.19
C ILE A 184 5.05 -7.33 3.29
N CYS A 185 4.09 -6.68 3.95
CA CYS A 185 3.92 -5.22 4.02
C CYS A 185 3.47 -4.64 2.67
N THR A 186 2.29 -5.07 2.22
CA THR A 186 1.66 -4.73 0.93
C THR A 186 1.83 -3.26 0.52
N GLY A 187 1.60 -2.31 1.43
CA GLY A 187 1.60 -0.88 1.10
C GLY A 187 0.54 -0.56 0.03
N LEU A 188 0.94 0.15 -1.03
CA LEU A 188 0.07 0.39 -2.19
C LEU A 188 -0.01 -0.80 -3.16
N GLY A 189 0.73 -1.89 -2.91
CA GLY A 189 0.63 -3.13 -3.66
C GLY A 189 1.34 -3.14 -5.01
N TYR A 190 2.12 -2.12 -5.36
CA TYR A 190 2.75 -2.03 -6.69
C TYR A 190 3.66 -3.22 -7.02
N THR A 191 4.48 -3.64 -6.06
CA THR A 191 5.37 -4.80 -6.24
C THR A 191 4.57 -6.11 -6.34
N ALA A 192 3.52 -6.27 -5.52
CA ALA A 192 2.62 -7.41 -5.59
C ALA A 192 1.89 -7.49 -6.94
N ILE A 193 1.30 -6.39 -7.42
CA ILE A 193 0.64 -6.30 -8.73
C ILE A 193 1.62 -6.68 -9.83
N ALA A 194 2.79 -6.04 -9.86
CA ALA A 194 3.77 -6.27 -10.91
C ALA A 194 4.30 -7.73 -10.90
N ALA A 195 4.49 -8.33 -9.72
CA ALA A 195 4.85 -9.75 -9.63
C ALA A 195 3.72 -10.67 -10.13
N ALA A 196 2.47 -10.40 -9.76
CA ALA A 196 1.31 -11.21 -10.15
C ALA A 196 1.03 -11.18 -11.66
N ARG A 197 1.39 -10.09 -12.35
CA ARG A 197 1.32 -9.97 -13.82
C ARG A 197 2.22 -10.97 -14.54
N SER A 198 3.28 -11.48 -13.90
CA SER A 198 4.13 -12.52 -14.50
C SER A 198 3.33 -13.79 -14.80
N PRO A 199 3.38 -14.32 -16.04
CA PRO A 199 2.73 -15.58 -16.38
C PRO A 199 3.24 -16.77 -15.56
N ALA A 200 4.51 -16.74 -15.15
CA ALA A 200 5.14 -17.79 -14.37
C ALA A 200 4.69 -17.80 -12.89
N VAL A 201 4.09 -16.71 -12.40
CA VAL A 201 3.51 -16.65 -11.05
C VAL A 201 2.11 -17.26 -11.07
N THR A 202 1.89 -18.27 -10.23
CA THR A 202 0.63 -19.03 -10.16
C THR A 202 -0.36 -18.43 -9.17
N SER A 203 0.14 -17.90 -8.05
CA SER A 203 -0.64 -17.19 -7.05
C SER A 203 0.27 -16.28 -6.23
N LEU A 204 -0.29 -15.18 -5.72
CA LEU A 204 0.39 -14.26 -4.82
C LEU A 204 -0.45 -14.07 -3.56
N THR A 205 0.16 -14.27 -2.39
CA THR A 205 -0.42 -13.87 -1.11
C THR A 205 0.32 -12.64 -0.62
N THR A 206 -0.39 -11.57 -0.27
CA THR A 206 0.19 -10.38 0.34
C THR A 206 -0.37 -10.18 1.75
N ILE A 207 0.46 -9.78 2.70
CA ILE A 207 0.07 -9.56 4.10
C ILE A 207 0.25 -8.08 4.44
N GLU A 208 -0.85 -7.43 4.84
CA GLU A 208 -0.87 -6.05 5.34
C GLU A 208 -1.38 -6.03 6.77
N LEU A 209 -0.66 -5.34 7.64
CA LEU A 209 -1.02 -5.19 9.05
C LEU A 209 -2.21 -4.23 9.20
N ASP A 210 -2.18 -3.13 8.46
CA ASP A 210 -3.04 -1.98 8.73
C ASP A 210 -4.20 -1.88 7.72
N PRO A 211 -5.46 -2.08 8.15
CA PRO A 211 -6.62 -1.97 7.26
C PRO A 211 -6.78 -0.57 6.65
N MET A 212 -6.25 0.47 7.30
CA MET A 212 -6.23 1.83 6.74
C MET A 212 -5.34 1.90 5.49
N VAL A 213 -4.21 1.19 5.45
CA VAL A 213 -3.34 1.14 4.27
C VAL A 213 -4.07 0.50 3.09
N ILE A 214 -4.81 -0.57 3.35
CA ILE A 214 -5.69 -1.22 2.36
C ILE A 214 -6.80 -0.26 1.89
N SER A 215 -7.40 0.51 2.81
CA SER A 215 -8.40 1.55 2.47
C SER A 215 -7.84 2.60 1.51
N ILE A 216 -6.65 3.15 1.81
CA ILE A 216 -5.96 4.09 0.91
C ILE A 216 -5.64 3.43 -0.44
N ALA A 217 -5.16 2.19 -0.44
CA ALA A 217 -4.85 1.47 -1.68
C ALA A 217 -6.11 1.24 -2.54
N ARG A 218 -7.29 0.96 -1.95
CA ARG A 218 -8.55 0.86 -2.71
C ARG A 218 -8.92 2.15 -3.44
N ARG A 219 -8.56 3.29 -2.85
CA ARG A 219 -8.82 4.63 -3.39
C ARG A 219 -7.71 5.13 -4.32
N ASN A 220 -6.66 4.34 -4.54
CA ASN A 220 -5.60 4.67 -5.48
C ASN A 220 -5.85 3.97 -6.84
N PRO A 221 -6.08 4.71 -7.94
CA PRO A 221 -6.28 4.11 -9.26
C PRO A 221 -5.15 3.16 -9.68
N TRP A 222 -3.90 3.52 -9.36
CA TRP A 222 -2.71 2.70 -9.65
C TRP A 222 -2.64 1.38 -8.87
N SER A 223 -3.47 1.22 -7.84
CA SER A 223 -3.55 0.02 -7.00
C SER A 223 -4.77 -0.85 -7.34
N ALA A 224 -5.59 -0.49 -8.33
CA ALA A 224 -6.85 -1.18 -8.65
C ALA A 224 -6.65 -2.70 -8.88
N GLU A 225 -5.57 -3.08 -9.55
CA GLU A 225 -5.23 -4.48 -9.82
C GLU A 225 -4.93 -5.32 -8.57
N LEU A 226 -4.57 -4.70 -7.45
CA LEU A 226 -4.40 -5.39 -6.17
C LEU A 226 -5.69 -6.12 -5.76
N PHE A 227 -6.84 -5.58 -6.15
CA PHE A 227 -8.17 -6.06 -5.78
C PHE A 227 -8.88 -6.81 -6.90
N SER A 228 -8.48 -6.62 -8.16
CA SER A 228 -9.14 -7.23 -9.32
C SER A 228 -8.39 -8.44 -9.89
N LEU A 229 -7.07 -8.54 -9.70
CA LEU A 229 -6.31 -9.69 -10.19
C LEU A 229 -6.62 -10.95 -9.36
N ARG A 230 -7.23 -11.94 -10.02
CA ARG A 230 -7.60 -13.23 -9.41
C ARG A 230 -6.43 -14.00 -8.77
N LYS A 231 -5.18 -13.73 -9.19
CA LYS A 231 -3.98 -14.37 -8.62
C LYS A 231 -3.62 -13.83 -7.23
N ILE A 232 -4.09 -12.63 -6.87
CA ILE A 232 -3.71 -11.95 -5.63
C ILE A 232 -4.72 -12.27 -4.52
N LYS A 233 -4.20 -12.68 -3.37
CA LYS A 233 -4.95 -12.82 -2.12
C LYS A 233 -4.35 -11.88 -1.08
N ILE A 234 -5.16 -10.97 -0.56
CA ILE A 234 -4.80 -10.08 0.53
C ILE A 234 -5.14 -10.75 1.86
N VAL A 235 -4.21 -10.70 2.81
CA VAL A 235 -4.38 -11.13 4.19
C VAL A 235 -4.19 -9.91 5.08
N GLU A 236 -5.28 -9.41 5.65
CA GLU A 236 -5.27 -8.29 6.60
C GLU A 236 -4.98 -8.83 8.01
N ASP A 237 -3.70 -8.88 8.38
CA ASP A 237 -3.24 -9.50 9.62
C ASP A 237 -1.79 -9.09 9.93
N ASP A 238 -1.35 -9.28 11.18
CA ASP A 238 0.05 -9.11 11.55
C ASP A 238 0.88 -10.23 10.93
N ALA A 239 1.88 -9.88 10.11
CA ALA A 239 2.77 -10.85 9.48
C ALA A 239 3.48 -11.77 10.49
N THR A 240 3.76 -11.31 11.72
CA THR A 240 4.34 -12.15 12.78
C THR A 240 3.38 -13.24 13.26
N GLN A 241 2.07 -13.04 13.11
CA GLN A 241 1.01 -13.98 13.49
C GLN A 241 0.48 -14.79 12.30
N ALA A 242 0.43 -14.18 11.11
CA ALA A 242 -0.05 -14.81 9.89
C ALA A 242 0.96 -15.81 9.33
N LEU A 243 2.24 -15.44 9.31
CA LEU A 243 3.29 -16.27 8.73
C LEU A 243 3.37 -17.67 9.37
N PRO A 244 3.30 -17.86 10.71
CA PRO A 244 3.22 -19.18 11.35
C PRO A 244 2.05 -20.05 10.90
N ARG A 245 0.93 -19.46 10.45
CA ARG A 245 -0.26 -20.19 9.97
C ARG A 245 -0.15 -20.63 8.51
N LEU A 246 0.82 -20.12 7.77
CA LEU A 246 1.05 -20.53 6.38
C LEU A 246 1.75 -21.89 6.34
N GLN A 247 1.46 -22.65 5.28
CA GLN A 247 2.03 -23.98 5.08
C GLN A 247 3.56 -23.92 4.88
N ASP A 248 4.27 -24.87 5.47
CA ASP A 248 5.70 -25.10 5.22
C ASP A 248 5.98 -25.29 3.73
N LYS A 249 7.17 -24.83 3.27
CA LYS A 249 7.70 -25.08 1.92
C LYS A 249 6.72 -24.78 0.77
N SER A 250 5.95 -23.71 0.90
CA SER A 250 4.83 -23.40 0.01
C SER A 250 5.06 -22.21 -0.93
N PHE A 251 6.11 -21.40 -0.70
CA PHE A 251 6.40 -20.21 -1.52
C PHE A 251 7.75 -20.32 -2.23
N ASP A 252 7.72 -20.06 -3.53
CA ASP A 252 8.88 -20.06 -4.42
C ASP A 252 9.63 -18.74 -4.40
N VAL A 253 8.90 -17.65 -4.13
CA VAL A 253 9.46 -16.30 -4.02
C VAL A 253 8.84 -15.60 -2.82
N ILE A 254 9.67 -14.88 -2.07
CA ILE A 254 9.23 -14.03 -0.98
C ILE A 254 9.74 -12.61 -1.23
N ILE A 255 8.84 -11.64 -1.12
CA ILE A 255 9.11 -10.21 -1.16
C ILE A 255 8.86 -9.68 0.25
N HIS A 256 9.93 -9.30 0.94
CA HIS A 256 9.86 -8.72 2.27
C HIS A 256 10.24 -7.25 2.21
N ASP A 257 9.24 -6.37 2.21
CA ASP A 257 9.39 -4.92 2.04
C ASP A 257 8.90 -4.14 3.27
N PRO A 258 9.47 -4.39 4.47
CA PRO A 258 8.95 -3.81 5.70
C PRO A 258 9.18 -2.29 5.77
N PRO A 259 8.36 -1.56 6.55
CA PRO A 259 8.68 -0.18 6.91
C PRO A 259 10.00 -0.14 7.68
N ALA A 260 10.56 1.07 7.82
CA ALA A 260 11.81 1.30 8.54
C ALA A 260 11.82 0.55 9.88
N ARG A 261 12.97 -0.03 10.25
CA ARG A 261 13.12 -0.88 11.45
C ARG A 261 12.58 -0.26 12.75
N VAL A 262 12.62 1.06 12.89
CA VAL A 262 12.04 1.78 14.04
C VAL A 262 10.54 1.55 14.18
N LEU A 263 9.84 1.32 13.06
CA LEU A 263 8.39 1.12 13.00
C LEU A 263 7.98 -0.36 13.07
N ALA A 264 8.86 -1.30 12.71
CA ALA A 264 8.54 -2.73 12.62
C ALA A 264 9.74 -3.65 12.98
N GLY A 265 10.32 -3.46 14.17
CA GLY A 265 11.53 -4.18 14.59
C GLY A 265 11.41 -5.71 14.55
N ASP A 266 10.23 -6.25 14.85
CA ASP A 266 9.99 -7.70 14.88
C ASP A 266 10.16 -8.37 13.51
N LEU A 267 9.87 -7.64 12.43
CA LEU A 267 10.06 -8.08 11.04
C LEU A 267 11.54 -8.20 10.63
N TYR A 268 12.45 -7.75 11.49
CA TYR A 268 13.89 -7.92 11.34
C TYR A 268 14.46 -8.98 12.31
N SER A 269 13.62 -9.64 13.10
CA SER A 269 14.11 -10.62 14.09
C SER A 269 14.56 -11.93 13.45
N LEU A 270 15.48 -12.63 14.12
CA LEU A 270 15.89 -13.99 13.71
C LEU A 270 14.69 -14.96 13.71
N LEU A 271 13.76 -14.81 14.66
CA LEU A 271 12.56 -15.64 14.73
C LEU A 271 11.67 -15.45 13.50
N PHE A 272 11.49 -14.20 13.07
CA PHE A 272 10.76 -13.89 11.85
C PHE A 272 11.44 -14.49 10.61
N TYR A 273 12.76 -14.33 10.48
CA TYR A 273 13.49 -14.91 9.35
C TYR A 273 13.46 -16.45 9.34
N ARG A 274 13.44 -17.11 10.50
CA ARG A 274 13.21 -18.57 10.59
C ARG A 274 11.84 -18.96 10.07
N GLN A 275 10.81 -18.16 10.34
CA GLN A 275 9.47 -18.38 9.77
C GLN A 275 9.45 -18.16 8.25
N LEU A 276 10.16 -17.15 7.73
CA LEU A 276 10.35 -16.99 6.28
C LEU A 276 11.02 -18.23 5.68
N ARG A 277 12.10 -18.70 6.29
CA ARG A 277 12.82 -19.90 5.83
C ARG A 277 11.92 -21.14 5.86
N ARG A 278 11.05 -21.30 6.86
CA ARG A 278 10.12 -22.43 6.96
C ARG A 278 9.15 -22.49 5.79
N VAL A 279 8.60 -21.34 5.38
CA VAL A 279 7.60 -21.29 4.29
C VAL A 279 8.24 -21.31 2.89
N CYS A 280 9.54 -21.07 2.77
CA CYS A 280 10.30 -21.22 1.52
C CYS A 280 10.26 -22.66 0.99
N ALA A 281 9.75 -22.83 -0.23
CA ALA A 281 9.92 -24.05 -1.01
C ALA A 281 11.42 -24.31 -1.33
N SER A 282 11.71 -25.49 -1.90
CA SER A 282 13.04 -25.80 -2.38
C SER A 282 13.49 -24.77 -3.43
N ARG A 283 14.71 -24.24 -3.26
CA ARG A 283 15.29 -23.19 -4.15
C ARG A 283 14.46 -21.91 -4.20
N ALA A 284 13.73 -21.59 -3.13
CA ALA A 284 13.01 -20.32 -3.05
C ALA A 284 13.99 -19.14 -2.95
N LEU A 285 13.54 -17.99 -3.43
CA LEU A 285 14.27 -16.74 -3.41
C LEU A 285 13.55 -15.73 -2.53
N LEU A 286 14.24 -15.18 -1.53
CA LEU A 286 13.78 -14.04 -0.74
C LEU A 286 14.44 -12.78 -1.27
N PHE A 287 13.68 -11.71 -1.44
CA PHE A 287 14.18 -10.34 -1.46
C PHE A 287 13.80 -9.64 -0.16
N HIS A 288 14.76 -8.92 0.44
CA HIS A 288 14.51 -8.11 1.62
C HIS A 288 14.93 -6.67 1.33
N TYR A 289 13.97 -5.75 1.34
CA TYR A 289 14.23 -4.32 1.28
C TYR A 289 14.76 -3.81 2.62
N ILE A 290 15.76 -2.93 2.58
CA ILE A 290 16.44 -2.40 3.77
C ILE A 290 16.47 -0.86 3.74
N GLY A 291 16.72 -0.27 2.58
CA GLY A 291 17.02 1.15 2.41
C GLY A 291 18.40 1.37 1.79
N ASP A 292 18.75 2.61 1.46
CA ASP A 292 19.98 2.91 0.72
C ASP A 292 21.24 2.41 1.47
N PRO A 293 22.03 1.49 0.89
CA PRO A 293 23.23 0.96 1.53
C PRO A 293 24.31 2.02 1.81
N ASN A 294 24.30 3.13 1.07
CA ASN A 294 25.22 4.24 1.28
C ASN A 294 24.75 5.21 2.37
N SER A 295 23.52 5.06 2.85
CA SER A 295 23.03 5.86 3.98
C SER A 295 23.62 5.38 5.29
N ARG A 296 23.91 6.33 6.19
CA ARG A 296 24.46 6.02 7.53
C ARG A 296 23.50 5.14 8.35
N GLU A 297 22.19 5.34 8.18
CA GLU A 297 21.16 4.62 8.93
C GLU A 297 20.96 3.21 8.40
N SER A 298 20.67 3.05 7.11
CA SER A 298 20.34 1.74 6.52
C SER A 298 21.58 0.89 6.25
N GLY A 299 22.71 1.50 5.87
CA GLY A 299 23.96 0.79 5.57
C GLY A 299 24.47 -0.07 6.74
N ARG A 300 24.25 0.37 7.99
CA ARG A 300 24.62 -0.37 9.20
C ARG A 300 23.76 -1.61 9.44
N LEU A 301 22.56 -1.67 8.87
CA LEU A 301 21.62 -2.78 9.07
C LEU A 301 22.01 -4.01 8.26
N TYR A 302 22.63 -3.81 7.09
CA TYR A 302 22.96 -4.88 6.14
C TYR A 302 23.72 -6.04 6.79
N LYS A 303 24.80 -5.76 7.54
CA LYS A 303 25.59 -6.81 8.19
C LYS A 303 24.73 -7.66 9.14
N GLY A 304 24.01 -7.02 10.05
CA GLY A 304 23.18 -7.74 11.02
C GLY A 304 22.02 -8.51 10.37
N ILE A 305 21.46 -8.00 9.27
CA ILE A 305 20.41 -8.70 8.51
C ILE A 305 21.00 -9.93 7.82
N THR A 306 22.15 -9.80 7.15
CA THR A 306 22.88 -10.91 6.54
C THR A 306 23.17 -12.01 7.57
N ASP A 307 23.74 -11.66 8.73
CA ASP A 307 24.08 -12.62 9.79
C ASP A 307 22.83 -13.37 10.29
N ARG A 308 21.70 -12.66 10.48
CA ARG A 308 20.44 -13.26 10.92
C ARG A 308 19.81 -14.15 9.85
N LEU A 309 19.90 -13.79 8.56
CA LEU A 309 19.40 -14.63 7.47
C LEU A 309 20.21 -15.91 7.33
N LEU A 310 21.55 -15.84 7.46
CA LEU A 310 22.40 -17.03 7.51
C LEU A 310 22.02 -17.93 8.70
N GLN A 311 21.87 -17.35 9.89
CA GLN A 311 21.43 -18.09 11.08
C GLN A 311 20.02 -18.66 10.98
N ALA A 312 19.15 -18.06 10.17
CA ALA A 312 17.82 -18.58 9.90
C ALA A 312 17.82 -19.78 8.94
N GLY A 313 18.95 -20.08 8.27
CA GLY A 313 19.10 -21.19 7.34
C GLY A 313 19.00 -20.80 5.86
N PHE A 314 19.14 -19.51 5.53
CA PHE A 314 19.41 -19.11 4.15
C PHE A 314 20.89 -19.32 3.82
N GLY A 315 21.19 -19.67 2.57
CA GLY A 315 22.56 -19.95 2.13
C GLY A 315 23.20 -18.74 1.45
N ARG A 316 23.00 -18.64 0.13
CA ARG A 316 23.59 -17.57 -0.68
C ARG A 316 22.85 -16.26 -0.44
N ILE A 317 23.57 -15.26 0.07
CA ILE A 317 23.08 -13.88 0.23
C ILE A 317 23.81 -12.97 -0.76
N GLN A 318 23.08 -12.12 -1.48
CA GLN A 318 23.65 -11.18 -2.44
C GLN A 318 23.09 -9.78 -2.22
N LEU A 319 23.96 -8.78 -2.19
CA LEU A 319 23.53 -7.39 -2.15
C LEU A 319 22.88 -6.99 -3.47
N GLN A 320 21.83 -6.18 -3.38
CA GLN A 320 21.12 -5.60 -4.52
C GLN A 320 21.09 -4.08 -4.38
N PRO A 321 22.20 -3.37 -4.66
CA PRO A 321 22.32 -1.95 -4.38
C PRO A 321 21.32 -1.08 -5.14
N ARG A 322 20.89 -1.49 -6.34
CA ARG A 322 19.89 -0.75 -7.13
C ARG A 322 18.47 -0.83 -6.55
N ALA A 323 18.17 -1.96 -5.91
CA ALA A 323 16.91 -2.24 -5.24
C ALA A 323 16.93 -1.89 -3.73
N TYR A 324 18.04 -1.35 -3.20
CA TYR A 324 18.18 -1.00 -1.78
C TYR A 324 17.86 -2.15 -0.83
N GLY A 325 18.31 -3.35 -1.20
CA GLY A 325 18.04 -4.56 -0.45
C GLY A 325 19.09 -5.64 -0.69
N LEU A 326 18.71 -6.87 -0.38
CA LEU A 326 19.48 -8.07 -0.64
C LEU A 326 18.56 -9.20 -1.09
N THR A 327 19.15 -10.21 -1.69
CA THR A 327 18.50 -11.49 -1.96
C THR A 327 19.10 -12.59 -1.10
N ALA A 328 18.29 -13.58 -0.74
CA ALA A 328 18.71 -14.75 0.02
C ALA A 328 18.07 -16.02 -0.56
N HIS A 329 18.89 -17.05 -0.80
CA HIS A 329 18.43 -18.33 -1.34
C HIS A 329 18.15 -19.34 -0.23
N ALA A 330 16.98 -19.97 -0.29
CA ALA A 330 16.70 -21.16 0.50
C ALA A 330 17.38 -22.36 -0.17
N MET A 331 18.41 -22.91 0.50
CA MET A 331 19.07 -24.15 0.08
C MET A 331 18.25 -25.36 0.49
#